data_AF-A0A1G1E2R1-F1
#
_entry.id   AF-A0A1G1E2R1-F1
#
_cell.length_a   1.000
_cell.length_b   1.000
_cell.length_c   1.000
_cell.angle_alpha   90.00
_cell.angle_beta   90.00
_cell.angle_gamma   90.00
#
_symmetry.space_group_name_H-M   'P 1'
#
loop_
_entity.id
_entity.type
_entity.pdbx_description
1 polymer ?
#
loop_
_entity_poly.entity_id
_entity_poly.type
_entity_poly.pdbx_seq_one_letter_code
_entity_poly.pdbx_strand_id
1 'polypeptide(L)'
;MERKILSVFVASPSDLSDERKTLRDVVERLNKIYGKRIGWQIELLGWEDTLAGFSRPQTLINKDVENCDLFIGMLWKRWGTESGEYSSGFEEEFSIARSRRINGDKPEIWMFFKRIEEELFKDPGEQLKKCIHFKKQLIEGKELLFKEFEDISAFRDIAFEDLSAYLLDINNSSQKTSSDLETEPPTSNAVPYAKLEQANYRDNKNDELIDVFTKIGKCLGDGNEEEIDYWERIRAYLSASALFSSSHIGELFGTHETNLVYRKRNEWNLSFNEKSFLMRTYFGDFSGVIPGWYWLSGKDVNDIEDILFYLSRNDRNGAVRKGALAALNYSNTTPPLEIMSDLLEDDDDDIIIAAISLIKYCQEKTFLALLEPLLTHENENIRNVAMATYIDLLYLFEPEQSFILLKEKSTEVTNVYKASLESLDIKVSVDLIVSAIFEAAPRVREYAADYLNRT
;
A
#
# COMPACT_ATOMS: atom_id res chain seq x y z
N MET A 1 -2.60 10.16 16.24
CA MET A 1 -1.48 10.76 15.49
C MET A 1 -1.99 12.02 14.81
N GLU A 2 -1.25 13.13 14.86
CA GLU A 2 -1.64 14.37 14.19
C GLU A 2 -1.59 14.17 12.66
N ARG A 3 -2.69 14.45 11.97
CA ARG A 3 -2.86 14.18 10.54
C ARG A 3 -2.17 15.30 9.76
N LYS A 4 -1.10 14.97 9.05
CA LYS A 4 -0.36 15.90 8.18
C LYS A 4 -0.96 15.88 6.79
N ILE A 5 -1.18 17.06 6.21
CA ILE A 5 -1.74 17.21 4.87
C ILE A 5 -0.63 17.72 3.96
N LEU A 6 -0.39 17.01 2.86
CA LEU A 6 0.38 17.46 1.71
C LEU A 6 -0.62 18.00 0.69
N SER A 7 -0.66 19.31 0.54
CA SER A 7 -1.53 19.97 -0.44
C SER A 7 -0.88 19.96 -1.83
N VAL A 8 -1.55 19.35 -2.80
CA VAL A 8 -1.03 19.12 -4.16
C VAL A 8 -1.91 19.82 -5.18
N PHE A 9 -1.39 20.85 -5.84
CA PHE A 9 -2.11 21.54 -6.91
C PHE A 9 -1.84 20.89 -8.27
N VAL A 10 -2.91 20.61 -9.03
CA VAL A 10 -2.79 19.97 -10.36
C VAL A 10 -3.16 20.94 -11.49
N ALA A 11 -2.15 21.38 -12.23
CA ALA A 11 -2.28 22.21 -13.41
C ALA A 11 -2.22 21.34 -14.68
N SER A 12 -3.27 21.33 -15.48
CA SER A 12 -3.22 20.73 -16.82
C SER A 12 -4.34 21.21 -17.74
N PRO A 13 -4.09 21.29 -19.05
CA PRO A 13 -5.12 21.60 -20.03
C PRO A 13 -6.17 20.48 -20.18
N SER A 14 -7.27 20.78 -20.87
CA SER A 14 -8.46 19.90 -20.93
C SER A 14 -8.30 18.62 -21.76
N ASP A 15 -7.21 18.46 -22.50
CA ASP A 15 -6.89 17.25 -23.27
C ASP A 15 -6.20 16.15 -22.44
N LEU A 16 -6.09 16.35 -21.13
CA LEU A 16 -5.51 15.40 -20.16
C LEU A 16 -6.50 15.00 -19.06
N SER A 17 -7.81 14.91 -19.40
CA SER A 17 -8.86 14.55 -18.44
C SER A 17 -8.66 13.14 -17.84
N ASP A 18 -8.19 12.20 -18.66
CA ASP A 18 -7.99 10.81 -18.24
C ASP A 18 -6.78 10.68 -17.31
N GLU A 19 -5.72 11.45 -17.57
CA GLU A 19 -4.54 11.56 -16.70
C GLU A 19 -4.91 12.23 -15.38
N ARG A 20 -5.71 13.32 -15.39
CA ARG A 20 -6.24 13.93 -14.16
C ARG A 20 -7.02 12.93 -13.32
N LYS A 21 -7.91 12.13 -13.94
CA LYS A 21 -8.67 11.08 -13.25
C LYS A 21 -7.74 10.00 -12.69
N THR A 22 -6.76 9.58 -13.48
CA THR A 22 -5.78 8.57 -13.06
C THR A 22 -4.95 9.05 -11.87
N LEU A 23 -4.55 10.33 -11.84
CA LEU A 23 -3.83 10.92 -10.72
C LEU A 23 -4.67 10.92 -9.44
N ARG A 24 -5.98 11.18 -9.55
CA ARG A 24 -6.91 11.04 -8.42
C ARG A 24 -6.94 9.61 -7.89
N ASP A 25 -7.11 8.62 -8.76
CA ASP A 25 -7.16 7.20 -8.37
C ASP A 25 -5.85 6.79 -7.65
N VAL A 26 -4.71 7.27 -8.15
CA VAL A 26 -3.39 7.11 -7.51
C VAL A 26 -3.38 7.75 -6.12
N VAL A 27 -3.79 9.01 -5.99
CA VAL A 27 -3.82 9.70 -4.69
C VAL A 27 -4.75 9.04 -3.70
N GLU A 28 -5.94 8.60 -4.12
CA GLU A 28 -6.86 7.86 -3.24
C GLU A 28 -6.24 6.56 -2.75
N ARG A 29 -5.54 5.83 -3.63
CA ARG A 29 -4.78 4.63 -3.26
C ARG A 29 -3.67 4.96 -2.27
N LEU A 30 -2.90 6.03 -2.50
CA LEU A 30 -1.83 6.46 -1.60
C LEU A 30 -2.36 6.90 -0.25
N ASN A 31 -3.47 7.64 -0.20
CA ASN A 31 -4.12 8.04 1.05
C ASN A 31 -4.62 6.83 1.85
N LYS A 32 -5.08 5.77 1.19
CA LYS A 32 -5.44 4.51 1.86
C LYS A 32 -4.21 3.79 2.43
N ILE A 33 -3.09 3.79 1.71
CA ILE A 33 -1.84 3.14 2.12
C ILE A 33 -1.14 3.93 3.25
N TYR A 34 -0.92 5.23 3.05
CA TYR A 34 -0.07 6.07 3.89
C TYR A 34 -0.84 6.86 4.96
N GLY A 35 -2.12 7.18 4.71
CA GLY A 35 -2.94 8.04 5.57
C GLY A 35 -3.00 7.61 7.03
N LYS A 36 -3.13 6.30 7.28
CA LYS A 36 -3.14 5.74 8.64
C LYS A 36 -1.75 5.31 9.12
N ARG A 37 -0.84 4.91 8.21
CA ARG A 37 0.45 4.29 8.54
C ARG A 37 1.56 5.30 8.89
N ILE A 38 1.62 6.43 8.19
CA ILE A 38 2.63 7.48 8.41
C ILE A 38 1.99 8.83 8.76
N GLY A 39 0.66 8.90 8.85
CA GLY A 39 -0.09 10.10 9.22
C GLY A 39 -0.17 11.18 8.14
N TRP A 40 0.33 10.92 6.94
CA TRP A 40 0.29 11.84 5.80
C TRP A 40 -0.87 11.57 4.86
N GLN A 41 -1.54 12.63 4.45
CA GLN A 41 -2.55 12.59 3.41
C GLN A 41 -2.30 13.63 2.33
N ILE A 42 -2.54 13.22 1.10
CA ILE A 42 -2.51 14.08 -0.06
C ILE A 42 -3.90 14.67 -0.28
N GLU A 43 -3.98 15.99 -0.30
CA GLU A 43 -5.16 16.74 -0.73
C GLU A 43 -4.91 17.28 -2.14
N LEU A 44 -5.70 16.84 -3.12
CA LEU A 44 -5.60 17.36 -4.49
C LEU A 44 -6.44 18.63 -4.64
N LEU A 45 -5.79 19.72 -5.00
CA LEU A 45 -6.37 21.02 -5.31
C LEU A 45 -6.42 21.23 -6.83
N GLY A 46 -7.40 22.00 -7.33
CA GLY A 46 -7.56 22.26 -8.77
C GLY A 46 -8.27 21.14 -9.54
N TRP A 47 -8.93 20.22 -8.83
CA TRP A 47 -9.98 19.36 -9.36
C TRP A 47 -11.33 20.01 -9.12
N GLU A 48 -12.27 19.86 -10.06
CA GLU A 48 -13.65 20.40 -10.25
C GLU A 48 -14.60 20.67 -9.03
N ASP A 49 -14.10 20.99 -7.84
CA ASP A 49 -14.84 21.22 -6.58
C ASP A 49 -15.01 22.69 -6.19
N THR A 50 -14.74 23.63 -7.09
CA THR A 50 -15.42 24.94 -6.98
C THR A 50 -16.85 24.73 -7.44
N LEU A 51 -17.75 24.48 -6.48
CA LEU A 51 -19.21 24.50 -6.63
C LEU A 51 -19.65 25.39 -7.79
N ALA A 52 -20.47 24.87 -8.71
CA ALA A 52 -21.02 25.65 -9.81
C ALA A 52 -21.66 26.94 -9.28
N GLY A 53 -20.94 28.06 -9.43
CA GLY A 53 -21.22 29.31 -8.75
C GLY A 53 -20.64 30.48 -9.54
N PHE A 54 -21.47 31.51 -9.71
CA PHE A 54 -21.24 32.64 -10.61
C PHE A 54 -20.19 33.61 -10.05
N SER A 55 -18.89 33.30 -10.16
CA SER A 55 -17.79 34.25 -10.01
C SER A 55 -16.53 33.72 -10.71
N ARG A 56 -15.65 34.63 -11.16
CA ARG A 56 -14.45 34.30 -11.97
C ARG A 56 -13.61 33.19 -11.27
N PRO A 57 -13.49 31.98 -11.86
CA PRO A 57 -12.82 30.83 -11.24
C PRO A 57 -11.34 31.08 -10.87
N GLN A 58 -10.67 31.96 -11.61
CA GLN A 58 -9.23 32.22 -11.50
C GLN A 58 -8.75 32.66 -10.12
N THR A 59 -9.51 33.50 -9.38
CA THR A 59 -9.02 34.04 -8.10
C THR A 59 -8.97 32.99 -6.98
N LEU A 60 -9.83 31.98 -7.03
CA LEU A 60 -9.80 30.85 -6.09
C LEU A 60 -8.68 29.88 -6.47
N ILE A 61 -8.53 29.60 -7.76
CA ILE A 61 -7.44 28.78 -8.30
C ILE A 61 -6.08 29.36 -7.92
N ASN A 62 -5.89 30.68 -8.05
CA ASN A 62 -4.64 31.34 -7.67
C ASN A 62 -4.34 31.18 -6.17
N LYS A 63 -5.35 31.20 -5.30
CA LYS A 63 -5.17 30.94 -3.86
C LYS A 63 -4.75 29.49 -3.57
N ASP A 64 -5.29 28.53 -4.31
CA ASP A 64 -4.90 27.13 -4.15
C ASP A 64 -3.44 26.91 -4.58
N VAL A 65 -3.03 27.53 -5.69
CA VAL A 65 -1.63 27.56 -6.13
C VAL A 65 -0.74 28.27 -5.11
N GLU A 66 -1.21 29.34 -4.47
CA GLU A 66 -0.49 30.11 -3.45
C GLU A 66 -0.28 29.36 -2.13
N ASN A 67 -1.08 28.34 -1.85
CA ASN A 67 -1.04 27.60 -0.59
C ASN A 67 -0.56 26.16 -0.74
N CYS A 68 -0.43 25.63 -1.95
CA CYS A 68 0.03 24.26 -2.15
C CYS A 68 1.49 24.01 -1.70
N ASP A 69 1.76 22.77 -1.31
CA ASP A 69 3.09 22.24 -0.95
C ASP A 69 3.82 21.62 -2.15
N LEU A 70 3.05 21.07 -3.09
CA LEU A 70 3.53 20.46 -4.33
C LEU A 70 2.65 20.91 -5.49
N PHE A 71 3.30 21.32 -6.57
CA PHE A 71 2.67 21.65 -7.84
C PHE A 71 2.96 20.55 -8.86
N ILE A 72 1.92 20.01 -9.49
CA ILE A 72 2.02 19.03 -10.57
C ILE A 72 1.46 19.65 -11.84
N GLY A 73 2.35 19.95 -12.80
CA GLY A 73 1.99 20.38 -14.14
C GLY A 73 1.98 19.22 -15.12
N MET A 74 0.90 19.06 -15.90
CA MET A 74 0.84 18.08 -16.99
C MET A 74 0.51 18.76 -18.32
N LEU A 75 1.28 18.44 -19.36
CA LEU A 75 1.11 19.03 -20.70
C LEU A 75 1.14 17.96 -21.80
N TRP A 76 0.33 18.20 -22.83
CA TRP A 76 0.32 17.40 -24.07
C TRP A 76 0.30 18.30 -25.31
N LYS A 77 -0.84 18.43 -25.99
CA LYS A 77 -0.95 19.13 -27.28
C LYS A 77 -1.71 20.46 -27.19
N ARG A 78 -2.45 20.71 -26.10
CA ARG A 78 -3.12 21.99 -25.86
C ARG A 78 -2.33 22.82 -24.85
N TRP A 79 -2.26 24.13 -25.09
CA TRP A 79 -1.72 25.10 -24.15
C TRP A 79 -2.83 25.71 -23.27
N GLY A 80 -4.02 25.90 -23.86
CA GLY A 80 -5.17 26.52 -23.22
C GLY A 80 -5.56 27.85 -23.85
N THR A 81 -6.46 28.56 -23.19
CA THR A 81 -6.96 29.89 -23.59
C THR A 81 -6.37 30.97 -22.71
N GLU A 82 -6.16 32.17 -23.26
CA GLU A 82 -5.61 33.33 -22.57
C GLU A 82 -6.34 33.59 -21.24
N SER A 83 -5.56 33.90 -20.21
CA SER A 83 -6.04 34.17 -18.86
C SER A 83 -5.39 35.45 -18.33
N GLY A 84 -6.17 36.52 -18.26
CA GLY A 84 -5.67 37.83 -17.82
C GLY A 84 -4.50 38.31 -18.69
N GLU A 85 -3.31 38.41 -18.10
CA GLU A 85 -2.07 38.82 -18.76
C GLU A 85 -1.26 37.64 -19.32
N TYR A 86 -1.67 36.40 -19.05
CA TYR A 86 -0.98 35.18 -19.46
C TYR A 86 -1.61 34.56 -20.70
N SER A 87 -0.79 33.85 -21.48
CA SER A 87 -1.21 33.22 -22.73
C SER A 87 -1.97 31.90 -22.53
N SER A 88 -2.01 31.38 -21.29
CA SER A 88 -2.97 30.39 -20.83
C SER A 88 -3.19 30.41 -19.31
N GLY A 89 -4.27 29.79 -18.84
CA GLY A 89 -4.47 29.53 -17.40
C GLY A 89 -3.37 28.64 -16.81
N PHE A 90 -2.87 27.65 -17.55
CA PHE A 90 -1.74 26.83 -17.13
C PHE A 90 -0.47 27.68 -16.92
N GLU A 91 -0.20 28.63 -17.83
CA GLU A 91 0.95 29.52 -17.72
C GLU A 91 0.86 30.42 -16.49
N GLU A 92 -0.32 30.95 -16.19
CA GLU A 92 -0.58 31.73 -14.98
C GLU A 92 -0.29 30.90 -13.72
N GLU A 93 -0.90 29.71 -13.61
CA GLU A 93 -0.72 28.79 -12.48
C GLU A 93 0.75 28.40 -12.28
N PHE A 94 1.44 28.03 -13.36
CA PHE A 94 2.86 27.68 -13.33
C PHE A 94 3.73 28.88 -12.94
N SER A 95 3.43 30.08 -13.43
CA SER A 95 4.20 31.29 -13.12
C SER A 95 4.10 31.66 -11.64
N ILE A 96 2.93 31.49 -11.03
CA ILE A 96 2.72 31.68 -9.59
C ILE A 96 3.54 30.65 -8.79
N ALA A 97 3.43 29.36 -9.12
CA ALA A 97 4.16 28.29 -8.44
C ALA A 97 5.68 28.48 -8.55
N ARG A 98 6.20 28.79 -9.76
CA ARG A 98 7.62 29.05 -10.00
C ARG A 98 8.11 30.26 -9.21
N SER A 99 7.34 31.34 -9.16
CA SER A 99 7.69 32.53 -8.39
C SER A 99 7.77 32.23 -6.88
N ARG A 100 6.87 31.39 -6.35
CA ARG A 100 6.95 30.93 -4.95
C ARG A 100 8.21 30.10 -4.69
N ARG A 101 8.52 29.16 -5.59
CA ARG A 101 9.69 28.28 -5.46
C ARG A 101 11.03 29.01 -5.61
N ILE A 102 11.09 30.11 -6.37
CA ILE A 102 12.28 30.97 -6.43
C ILE A 102 12.48 31.74 -5.12
N ASN A 103 11.39 32.16 -4.47
CA ASN A 103 11.42 33.00 -3.28
C ASN A 103 11.36 32.20 -1.96
N GLY A 104 11.27 30.88 -2.01
CA GLY A 104 11.17 30.01 -0.84
C GLY A 104 11.30 28.52 -1.18
N ASP A 105 11.09 27.65 -0.19
CA ASP A 105 11.31 26.21 -0.36
C ASP A 105 10.10 25.44 -0.92
N LYS A 106 8.95 26.11 -1.08
CA LYS A 106 7.68 25.52 -1.54
C LYS A 106 6.99 26.42 -2.58
N PRO A 107 6.17 25.84 -3.48
CA PRO A 107 5.92 24.40 -3.62
C PRO A 107 7.08 23.71 -4.34
N GLU A 108 7.26 22.42 -4.11
CA GLU A 108 8.03 21.60 -5.05
C GLU A 108 7.29 21.57 -6.40
N ILE A 109 8.00 21.49 -7.53
CA ILE A 109 7.37 21.64 -8.87
C ILE A 109 7.74 20.44 -9.73
N TRP A 110 6.73 19.65 -10.10
CA TRP A 110 6.86 18.50 -10.99
C TRP A 110 6.18 18.75 -12.31
N MET A 111 6.84 18.33 -13.39
CA MET A 111 6.34 18.46 -14.75
C MET A 111 6.25 17.10 -15.45
N PHE A 112 5.06 16.75 -15.94
CA PHE A 112 4.83 15.55 -16.73
C PHE A 112 4.42 15.91 -18.16
N PHE A 113 5.13 15.38 -19.14
CA PHE A 113 4.85 15.59 -20.55
C PHE A 113 4.37 14.30 -21.20
N LYS A 114 3.15 14.32 -21.73
CA LYS A 114 2.69 13.21 -22.58
C LYS A 114 3.44 13.26 -23.90
N ARG A 115 3.98 12.10 -24.33
CA ARG A 115 4.74 12.00 -25.57
C ARG A 115 3.85 12.37 -26.76
N ILE A 116 4.40 13.18 -27.66
CA ILE A 116 3.73 13.62 -28.89
C ILE A 116 4.18 12.70 -30.02
N GLU A 117 3.22 12.24 -30.83
CA GLU A 117 3.49 11.43 -32.02
C GLU A 117 4.30 12.23 -33.06
N GLU A 118 5.26 11.58 -33.73
CA GLU A 118 6.16 12.24 -34.71
C GLU A 118 5.41 12.94 -35.85
N GLU A 119 4.22 12.46 -36.20
CA GLU A 119 3.38 13.00 -37.25
C GLU A 119 2.83 14.40 -36.91
N LEU A 120 2.56 14.66 -35.62
CA LEU A 120 2.04 15.94 -35.14
C LEU A 120 3.10 17.05 -35.14
N PHE A 121 4.39 16.72 -35.31
CA PHE A 121 5.45 17.70 -35.48
C PHE A 121 5.50 18.31 -36.88
N LYS A 122 4.84 17.68 -37.88
CA LYS A 122 4.84 18.17 -39.27
C LYS A 122 3.98 19.42 -39.47
N ASP A 123 2.86 19.52 -38.74
CA ASP A 123 2.01 20.72 -38.67
C ASP A 123 1.42 20.87 -37.25
N PRO A 124 2.19 21.41 -36.30
CA PRO A 124 1.78 21.43 -34.89
C PRO A 124 0.62 22.40 -34.59
N GLY A 125 0.31 23.35 -35.47
CA GLY A 125 -0.59 24.45 -35.11
C GLY A 125 -0.09 25.31 -33.93
N GLU A 126 -0.84 26.33 -33.54
CA GLU A 126 -0.35 27.33 -32.57
C GLU A 126 -0.29 26.83 -31.10
N GLN A 127 -1.24 25.99 -30.70
CA GLN A 127 -1.31 25.45 -29.33
C GLN A 127 -0.14 24.51 -29.01
N LEU A 128 0.16 23.58 -29.92
CA LEU A 128 1.26 22.64 -29.71
C LEU A 128 2.62 23.32 -29.85
N LYS A 129 2.76 24.34 -30.71
CA LYS A 129 3.98 25.18 -30.75
C LYS A 129 4.27 25.80 -29.39
N LYS A 130 3.26 26.34 -28.69
CA LYS A 130 3.43 26.89 -27.34
C LYS A 130 3.87 25.82 -26.33
N CYS A 131 3.28 24.63 -26.37
CA CYS A 131 3.69 23.52 -25.50
C CYS A 131 5.14 23.07 -25.74
N ILE A 132 5.53 22.93 -27.02
CA ILE A 132 6.91 22.58 -27.40
C ILE A 132 7.88 23.69 -26.97
N HIS A 133 7.51 24.95 -27.16
CA HIS A 133 8.34 26.08 -26.76
C HIS A 133 8.56 26.10 -25.24
N PHE A 134 7.49 25.95 -24.46
CA PHE A 134 7.55 25.88 -23.01
C PHE A 134 8.43 24.71 -22.53
N LYS A 135 8.25 23.51 -23.10
CA LYS A 135 9.08 22.34 -22.79
C LYS A 135 10.57 22.61 -23.08
N LYS A 136 10.89 23.26 -24.22
CA LYS A 136 12.26 23.65 -24.55
C LYS A 136 12.83 24.64 -23.55
N GLN A 137 12.07 25.67 -23.17
CA GLN A 137 12.50 26.64 -22.16
C GLN A 137 12.81 25.99 -20.82
N LEU A 138 12.01 25.00 -20.41
CA LEU A 138 12.27 24.24 -19.18
C LEU A 138 13.55 23.40 -19.25
N ILE A 139 13.79 22.71 -20.37
CA ILE A 139 15.01 21.93 -20.59
C ILE A 139 16.25 22.83 -20.61
N GLU A 140 16.17 23.96 -21.31
CA GLU A 140 17.26 24.94 -21.41
C GLU A 140 17.53 25.62 -20.07
N GLY A 141 16.48 25.89 -19.28
CA GLY A 141 16.57 26.48 -17.95
C GLY A 141 17.20 25.55 -16.91
N LYS A 142 17.08 24.22 -17.04
CA LYS A 142 17.59 23.21 -16.08
C LYS A 142 17.16 23.39 -14.62
N GLU A 143 16.09 24.15 -14.39
CA GLU A 143 15.62 24.51 -13.05
C GLU A 143 14.68 23.47 -12.44
N LEU A 144 14.14 22.54 -13.24
CA LEU A 144 13.00 21.70 -12.86
C LEU A 144 13.17 20.24 -13.28
N LEU A 145 12.67 19.33 -12.44
CA LEU A 145 12.53 17.92 -12.78
C LEU A 145 11.29 17.72 -13.64
N PHE A 146 11.47 17.06 -14.78
CA PHE A 146 10.36 16.66 -15.64
C PHE A 146 10.48 15.19 -16.03
N LYS A 147 9.34 14.56 -16.29
CA LYS A 147 9.25 13.20 -16.82
C LYS A 147 8.33 13.16 -18.03
N GLU A 148 8.57 12.17 -18.88
CA GLU A 148 7.74 11.90 -20.05
C GLU A 148 7.01 10.57 -19.88
N PHE A 149 5.80 10.47 -20.41
CA PHE A 149 5.02 9.24 -20.41
C PHE A 149 4.30 9.06 -21.75
N GLU A 150 4.09 7.80 -22.14
CA GLU A 150 3.49 7.46 -23.43
C GLU A 150 1.98 7.28 -23.34
N ASP A 151 1.52 6.59 -22.29
CA ASP A 151 0.11 6.27 -22.08
C ASP A 151 -0.31 6.42 -20.61
N ILE A 152 -1.60 6.18 -20.36
CA ILE A 152 -2.23 6.30 -19.04
C ILE A 152 -1.64 5.30 -18.04
N SER A 153 -1.23 4.11 -18.48
CA SER A 153 -0.63 3.11 -17.59
C SER A 153 0.75 3.57 -17.12
N ALA A 154 1.59 4.00 -18.06
CA ALA A 154 2.90 4.56 -17.75
C ALA A 154 2.78 5.79 -16.83
N PHE A 155 1.80 6.67 -17.08
CA PHE A 155 1.53 7.81 -16.20
C PHE A 155 1.13 7.37 -14.79
N ARG A 156 0.23 6.37 -14.67
CA ARG A 156 -0.21 5.83 -13.38
C ARG A 156 0.97 5.33 -12.56
N ASP A 157 1.85 4.55 -13.18
CA ASP A 157 2.99 3.93 -12.51
C ASP A 157 3.97 5.02 -12.04
N ILE A 158 4.34 5.95 -12.93
CA ILE A 158 5.22 7.08 -12.60
C ILE A 158 4.64 7.94 -11.46
N ALA A 159 3.36 8.31 -11.56
CA ALA A 159 2.71 9.14 -10.55
C ALA A 159 2.63 8.43 -9.19
N PHE A 160 2.36 7.12 -9.19
CA PHE A 160 2.30 6.33 -7.96
C PHE A 160 3.68 6.22 -7.31
N GLU A 161 4.71 5.89 -8.09
CA GLU A 161 6.10 5.76 -7.61
C GLU A 161 6.61 7.07 -7.04
N ASP A 162 6.47 8.17 -7.78
CA ASP A 162 7.02 9.48 -7.38
C ASP A 162 6.33 10.04 -6.15
N LEU A 163 5.00 10.02 -6.11
CA LEU A 163 4.26 10.50 -4.94
C LEU A 163 4.51 9.62 -3.71
N SER A 164 4.66 8.30 -3.88
CA SER A 164 5.02 7.39 -2.78
C SER A 164 6.40 7.73 -2.20
N ALA A 165 7.40 7.88 -3.08
CA ALA A 165 8.76 8.23 -2.66
C ALA A 165 8.79 9.59 -1.96
N TYR A 166 8.13 10.59 -2.53
CA TYR A 166 8.07 11.93 -1.97
C TYR A 166 7.42 11.97 -0.59
N LEU A 167 6.32 11.24 -0.39
CA LEU A 167 5.66 11.12 0.92
C LEU A 167 6.59 10.50 1.99
N LEU A 168 7.39 9.51 1.61
CA LEU A 168 8.35 8.89 2.52
C LEU A 168 9.50 9.86 2.87
N ASP A 169 10.01 10.60 1.89
CA ASP A 169 11.09 11.57 2.09
C ASP A 169 10.69 12.73 3.00
N ILE A 170 9.50 13.31 2.81
CA ILE A 170 9.01 14.39 3.68
C ILE A 170 8.69 13.89 5.09
N ASN A 171 8.29 12.63 5.24
CA ASN A 171 8.06 12.02 6.55
C ASN A 171 9.37 11.83 7.32
N ASN A 172 10.40 11.27 6.66
CA ASN A 172 11.72 11.08 7.25
C ASN A 172 12.39 12.42 7.60
N SER A 173 12.21 13.44 6.76
CA SER A 173 12.72 14.79 7.02
C SER A 173 12.00 15.46 8.19
N SER A 174 10.70 15.21 8.37
CA SER A 174 9.91 15.73 9.50
C SER A 174 10.27 15.07 10.84
N GLN A 175 10.70 13.80 10.82
CA GLN A 175 11.13 13.07 12.03
C GLN A 175 12.52 13.49 12.50
N LYS A 176 13.42 13.91 11.60
CA LYS A 176 14.74 14.46 11.96
C LYS A 176 14.68 15.77 12.77
N THR A 177 13.61 16.56 12.63
CA THR A 177 13.45 17.82 13.39
C THR A 177 12.81 17.64 14.77
N SER A 178 12.34 16.43 15.09
CA SER A 178 11.58 16.13 16.32
C SER A 178 12.28 15.10 17.23
N SER A 179 13.59 14.86 17.04
CA SER A 179 14.36 13.89 17.84
C SER A 179 14.82 14.39 19.21
N ASP A 180 14.46 15.60 19.64
CA ASP A 180 14.64 16.03 21.03
C ASP A 180 13.30 15.87 21.78
N LEU A 181 12.99 14.64 22.17
CA LEU A 181 12.16 14.21 23.31
C LEU A 181 11.71 12.76 23.07
N GLU A 182 12.58 11.83 23.44
CA GLU A 182 12.26 10.40 23.50
C GLU A 182 11.15 10.13 24.51
N THR A 183 10.10 9.45 24.07
CA THR A 183 9.41 8.46 24.90
C THR A 183 9.29 7.17 24.08
N GLU A 184 9.83 6.09 24.61
CA GLU A 184 9.77 4.76 24.01
C GLU A 184 8.30 4.34 23.79
N PRO A 185 7.95 3.74 22.63
CA PRO A 185 6.65 3.10 22.48
C PRO A 185 6.60 1.82 23.32
N PRO A 186 5.40 1.34 23.70
CA PRO A 186 5.28 0.20 24.59
C PRO A 186 5.95 -1.03 23.95
N THR A 187 6.89 -1.61 24.69
CA THR A 187 7.42 -2.94 24.41
C THR A 187 6.31 -3.97 24.59
N SER A 188 5.91 -4.59 23.48
CA SER A 188 5.13 -5.83 23.51
C SER A 188 5.93 -6.93 24.24
N ASN A 189 5.21 -7.72 25.05
CA ASN A 189 5.72 -8.89 25.77
C ASN A 189 5.97 -10.11 24.85
N ALA A 190 5.83 -9.96 23.52
CA ALA A 190 6.04 -11.05 22.57
C ALA A 190 7.50 -11.54 22.59
N VAL A 191 7.68 -12.84 22.78
CA VAL A 191 8.97 -13.52 22.67
C VAL A 191 9.34 -13.60 21.18
N PRO A 192 10.44 -12.97 20.71
CA PRO A 192 10.84 -13.02 19.30
C PRO A 192 11.05 -14.46 18.80
N TYR A 193 10.74 -14.75 17.52
CA TYR A 193 10.88 -16.10 16.92
C TYR A 193 12.28 -16.61 17.10
N ALA A 194 13.20 -15.65 17.00
CA ALA A 194 14.60 -15.79 17.23
C ALA A 194 14.90 -16.53 18.53
N LYS A 195 14.17 -16.32 19.64
CA LYS A 195 14.38 -17.06 20.89
C LYS A 195 13.89 -18.52 20.85
N LEU A 196 12.81 -18.83 20.13
CA LEU A 196 12.26 -20.19 20.03
C LEU A 196 13.16 -21.09 19.16
N GLU A 197 13.72 -20.58 18.06
CA GLU A 197 14.70 -21.32 17.26
C GLU A 197 16.15 -21.20 17.79
N GLN A 198 16.58 -20.08 18.39
CA GLN A 198 17.93 -19.95 18.98
C GLN A 198 18.19 -20.96 20.10
N ALA A 199 17.14 -21.42 20.80
CA ALA A 199 17.26 -22.49 21.79
C ALA A 199 17.68 -23.82 21.15
N ASN A 200 17.30 -24.08 19.89
CA ASN A 200 17.66 -25.25 19.11
C ASN A 200 18.92 -25.03 18.23
N TYR A 201 19.28 -23.78 17.95
CA TYR A 201 20.38 -23.38 17.05
C TYR A 201 21.63 -22.84 17.78
N ARG A 202 21.96 -23.40 18.94
CA ARG A 202 23.08 -22.90 19.77
C ARG A 202 24.49 -23.28 19.30
N ASP A 203 24.67 -23.86 18.12
CA ASP A 203 25.96 -24.50 17.81
C ASP A 203 26.42 -24.46 16.34
N ASN A 204 26.18 -23.36 15.61
CA ASN A 204 26.81 -23.18 14.30
C ASN A 204 27.53 -21.83 14.20
N LYS A 205 28.80 -21.84 14.58
CA LYS A 205 29.75 -20.78 14.26
C LYS A 205 29.76 -20.57 12.75
N ASN A 206 29.49 -19.35 12.31
CA ASN A 206 29.52 -18.99 10.89
C ASN A 206 30.89 -18.42 10.55
N ASP A 207 31.85 -19.29 10.23
CA ASP A 207 33.23 -18.91 9.95
C ASP A 207 33.32 -17.94 8.75
N GLU A 208 32.52 -18.16 7.70
CA GLU A 208 32.44 -17.26 6.54
C GLU A 208 32.06 -15.83 6.97
N LEU A 209 31.06 -15.70 7.85
CA LEU A 209 30.63 -14.38 8.32
C LEU A 209 31.67 -13.72 9.23
N ILE A 210 32.35 -14.50 10.08
CA ILE A 210 33.42 -14.01 10.95
C ILE A 210 34.58 -13.48 10.11
N ASP A 211 34.95 -14.18 9.05
CA ASP A 211 36.03 -13.77 8.15
C ASP A 211 35.71 -12.43 7.46
N VAL A 212 34.47 -12.26 6.98
CA VAL A 212 33.99 -11.00 6.39
C VAL A 212 34.11 -9.85 7.38
N PHE A 213 33.60 -10.00 8.60
CA PHE A 213 33.66 -8.93 9.60
C PHE A 213 35.08 -8.66 10.10
N THR A 214 35.92 -9.68 10.20
CA THR A 214 37.33 -9.52 10.59
C THR A 214 38.09 -8.73 9.53
N LYS A 215 37.90 -9.06 8.24
CA LYS A 215 38.52 -8.33 7.14
C LYS A 215 38.03 -6.89 7.08
N ILE A 216 36.71 -6.66 7.16
CA ILE A 216 36.13 -5.30 7.19
C ILE A 216 36.71 -4.49 8.35
N GLY A 217 36.71 -5.05 9.57
CA GLY A 217 37.25 -4.37 10.75
C GLY A 217 38.72 -3.98 10.59
N LYS A 218 39.53 -4.85 9.96
CA LYS A 218 40.92 -4.54 9.63
C LYS A 218 41.04 -3.41 8.60
N CYS A 219 40.33 -3.50 7.48
CA CYS A 219 40.35 -2.47 6.43
C CYS A 219 39.92 -1.09 6.96
N LEU A 220 38.89 -1.03 7.81
CA LEU A 220 38.44 0.21 8.45
C LEU A 220 39.50 0.76 9.42
N GLY A 221 40.12 -0.11 10.22
CA GLY A 221 41.17 0.29 11.17
C GLY A 221 42.43 0.83 10.49
N ASP A 222 42.78 0.27 9.33
CA ASP A 222 43.94 0.69 8.53
C ASP A 222 43.64 1.89 7.61
N GLY A 223 42.37 2.34 7.53
CA GLY A 223 41.93 3.43 6.64
C GLY A 223 41.82 3.05 5.15
N ASN A 224 41.82 1.75 4.84
CA ASN A 224 41.80 1.20 3.49
C ASN A 224 40.42 0.66 3.12
N GLU A 225 39.37 1.49 3.28
CA GLU A 225 37.99 1.05 3.05
C GLU A 225 37.78 0.56 1.60
N GLU A 226 38.50 1.13 0.65
CA GLU A 226 38.44 0.77 -0.78
C GLU A 226 38.80 -0.71 -1.06
N GLU A 227 39.51 -1.38 -0.17
CA GLU A 227 39.88 -2.80 -0.31
C GLU A 227 38.74 -3.78 0.07
N ILE A 228 37.66 -3.28 0.65
CA ILE A 228 36.48 -4.10 1.00
C ILE A 228 35.70 -4.39 -0.28
N ASP A 229 35.62 -5.69 -0.63
CA ASP A 229 34.93 -6.15 -1.83
C ASP A 229 33.43 -5.80 -1.79
N TYR A 230 32.84 -5.59 -2.96
CA TYR A 230 31.43 -5.27 -3.10
C TYR A 230 30.52 -6.29 -2.39
N TRP A 231 30.79 -7.59 -2.53
CA TRP A 231 29.98 -8.63 -1.91
C TRP A 231 30.19 -8.74 -0.40
N GLU A 232 31.39 -8.41 0.10
CA GLU A 232 31.67 -8.31 1.53
C GLU A 232 30.84 -7.18 2.17
N ARG A 233 30.69 -6.05 1.46
CA ARG A 233 29.82 -4.94 1.89
C ARG A 233 28.36 -5.36 1.94
N ILE A 234 27.84 -6.03 0.91
CA ILE A 234 26.46 -6.52 0.90
C ILE A 234 26.23 -7.56 1.99
N ARG A 235 27.18 -8.47 2.20
CA ARG A 235 27.11 -9.48 3.26
C ARG A 235 27.03 -8.82 4.63
N ALA A 236 27.92 -7.86 4.91
CA ALA A 236 27.91 -7.11 6.17
C ALA A 236 26.62 -6.30 6.36
N TYR A 237 26.09 -5.69 5.29
CA TYR A 237 24.82 -4.97 5.34
C TYR A 237 23.65 -5.90 5.71
N LEU A 238 23.54 -7.07 5.07
CA LEU A 238 22.56 -8.09 5.42
C LEU A 238 22.64 -8.48 6.89
N SER A 239 23.84 -8.78 7.38
CA SER A 239 24.01 -9.20 8.78
C SER A 239 23.68 -8.09 9.76
N ALA A 240 24.11 -6.86 9.48
CA ALA A 240 23.82 -5.69 10.31
C ALA A 240 22.31 -5.42 10.35
N SER A 241 21.63 -5.44 9.21
CA SER A 241 20.17 -5.26 9.14
C SER A 241 19.41 -6.39 9.84
N ALA A 242 19.84 -7.65 9.68
CA ALA A 242 19.23 -8.78 10.37
C ALA A 242 19.38 -8.67 11.90
N LEU A 243 20.55 -8.26 12.39
CA LEU A 243 20.79 -8.02 13.80
C LEU A 243 19.97 -6.84 14.32
N PHE A 244 19.94 -5.74 13.57
CA PHE A 244 19.19 -4.54 13.94
C PHE A 244 17.69 -4.85 14.03
N SER A 245 17.12 -5.43 12.98
CA SER A 245 15.70 -5.80 12.87
C SER A 245 15.25 -6.82 13.92
N SER A 246 16.18 -7.61 14.49
CA SER A 246 15.88 -8.52 15.61
C SER A 246 15.66 -7.81 16.96
N SER A 247 16.21 -6.60 17.11
CA SER A 247 16.23 -5.87 18.38
C SER A 247 15.35 -4.61 18.33
N HIS A 248 15.33 -3.92 17.19
CA HIS A 248 14.66 -2.64 17.00
C HIS A 248 14.09 -2.56 15.59
N ILE A 249 12.84 -2.14 15.48
CA ILE A 249 12.19 -1.69 14.23
C ILE A 249 11.93 -2.85 13.23
N GLY A 250 10.72 -2.89 12.69
CA GLY A 250 10.30 -3.85 11.66
C GLY A 250 10.98 -3.66 10.30
N GLU A 251 12.24 -3.24 10.25
CA GLU A 251 12.96 -2.93 9.02
C GLU A 251 13.13 -4.19 8.17
N LEU A 252 12.93 -4.06 6.87
CA LEU A 252 13.02 -5.09 5.84
C LEU A 252 13.90 -4.56 4.70
N PHE A 253 14.44 -5.47 3.90
CA PHE A 253 15.12 -5.04 2.67
C PHE A 253 14.15 -4.57 1.59
N GLY A 254 14.62 -3.66 0.75
CA GLY A 254 13.96 -3.31 -0.48
C GLY A 254 14.20 -4.36 -1.57
N THR A 255 13.55 -4.14 -2.72
CA THR A 255 13.65 -5.03 -3.89
C THR A 255 15.09 -5.17 -4.39
N HIS A 256 15.85 -4.08 -4.41
CA HIS A 256 17.21 -4.07 -4.93
C HIS A 256 18.15 -4.89 -4.04
N GLU A 257 18.16 -4.63 -2.74
CA GLU A 257 19.01 -5.31 -1.75
C GLU A 257 18.70 -6.81 -1.72
N THR A 258 17.41 -7.16 -1.75
CA THR A 258 16.99 -8.56 -1.73
C THR A 258 17.45 -9.30 -2.97
N ASN A 259 17.38 -8.68 -4.15
CA ASN A 259 17.90 -9.27 -5.39
C ASN A 259 19.41 -9.49 -5.34
N LEU A 260 20.18 -8.56 -4.76
CA LEU A 260 21.63 -8.72 -4.59
C LEU A 260 21.96 -9.94 -3.72
N VAL A 261 21.29 -10.08 -2.57
CA VAL A 261 21.47 -11.25 -1.70
C VAL A 261 21.03 -12.54 -2.40
N TYR A 262 19.91 -12.51 -3.12
CA TYR A 262 19.38 -13.67 -3.83
C TYR A 262 20.32 -14.17 -4.93
N ARG A 263 21.15 -13.31 -5.53
CA ARG A 263 22.19 -13.72 -6.49
C ARG A 263 23.23 -14.65 -5.84
N LYS A 264 23.46 -14.51 -4.54
CA LYS A 264 24.44 -15.29 -3.75
C LYS A 264 23.83 -16.48 -3.00
N ARG A 265 22.57 -16.82 -3.28
CA ARG A 265 21.80 -17.85 -2.55
C ARG A 265 22.42 -19.25 -2.50
N ASN A 266 23.23 -19.61 -3.49
CA ASN A 266 23.93 -20.90 -3.54
C ASN A 266 25.38 -20.81 -3.03
N GLU A 267 25.87 -19.60 -2.76
CA GLU A 267 27.27 -19.33 -2.39
C GLU A 267 27.42 -19.03 -0.90
N TRP A 268 26.50 -18.25 -0.33
CA TRP A 268 26.59 -17.81 1.06
C TRP A 268 25.94 -18.78 2.04
N ASN A 269 26.69 -19.12 3.09
CA ASN A 269 26.12 -19.81 4.25
C ASN A 269 25.46 -18.80 5.18
N LEU A 270 24.16 -18.54 4.99
CA LEU A 270 23.43 -17.59 5.82
C LEU A 270 23.23 -18.09 7.26
N SER A 271 23.40 -17.19 8.23
CA SER A 271 23.02 -17.44 9.62
C SER A 271 21.49 -17.51 9.78
N PHE A 272 21.03 -18.06 10.91
CA PHE A 272 19.60 -18.12 11.22
C PHE A 272 18.93 -16.73 11.18
N ASN A 273 19.54 -15.72 11.82
CA ASN A 273 18.98 -14.36 11.85
C ASN A 273 18.85 -13.77 10.44
N GLU A 274 19.83 -14.01 9.56
CA GLU A 274 19.78 -13.54 8.17
C GLU A 274 18.71 -14.25 7.36
N LYS A 275 18.58 -15.58 7.50
CA LYS A 275 17.49 -16.33 6.87
C LYS A 275 16.13 -15.84 7.35
N SER A 276 15.97 -15.67 8.67
CA SER A 276 14.75 -15.14 9.27
C SER A 276 14.42 -13.73 8.74
N PHE A 277 15.41 -12.84 8.67
CA PHE A 277 15.25 -11.51 8.12
C PHE A 277 14.82 -11.51 6.64
N LEU A 278 15.41 -12.37 5.80
CA LEU A 278 15.03 -12.50 4.40
C LEU A 278 13.63 -13.09 4.21
N MET A 279 13.26 -14.09 5.02
CA MET A 279 11.89 -14.63 5.03
C MET A 279 10.87 -13.57 5.43
N ARG A 280 11.16 -12.80 6.49
CA ARG A 280 10.32 -11.66 6.89
C ARG A 280 10.20 -10.63 5.78
N THR A 281 11.31 -10.30 5.12
CA THR A 281 11.32 -9.38 3.98
C THR A 281 10.40 -9.87 2.86
N TYR A 282 10.48 -11.16 2.54
CA TYR A 282 9.63 -11.78 1.52
C TYR A 282 8.14 -11.71 1.87
N PHE A 283 7.76 -12.07 3.10
CA PHE A 283 6.36 -11.99 3.53
C PHE A 283 5.86 -10.56 3.77
N GLY A 284 6.76 -9.58 3.90
CA GLY A 284 6.39 -8.17 3.93
C GLY A 284 6.07 -7.56 2.55
N ASP A 285 6.35 -8.29 1.46
CA ASP A 285 6.16 -7.79 0.10
C ASP A 285 4.77 -8.09 -0.47
N PHE A 286 3.93 -7.07 -0.56
CA PHE A 286 2.63 -7.17 -1.25
C PHE A 286 2.71 -6.98 -2.76
N SER A 287 3.85 -6.53 -3.29
CA SER A 287 4.03 -6.32 -4.73
C SER A 287 4.41 -7.60 -5.47
N GLY A 288 4.84 -8.64 -4.76
CA GLY A 288 5.20 -9.95 -5.32
C GLY A 288 6.46 -9.91 -6.18
N VAL A 289 7.33 -8.93 -5.98
CA VAL A 289 8.55 -8.69 -6.77
C VAL A 289 9.82 -9.09 -6.02
N ILE A 290 9.73 -9.29 -4.70
CA ILE A 290 10.86 -9.67 -3.87
C ILE A 290 11.11 -11.19 -3.98
N PRO A 291 12.32 -11.63 -4.36
CA PRO A 291 12.63 -13.05 -4.41
C PRO A 291 12.90 -13.58 -2.99
N GLY A 292 12.25 -14.68 -2.61
CA GLY A 292 12.42 -15.23 -1.25
C GLY A 292 12.09 -16.70 -1.05
N TRP A 293 11.36 -17.34 -1.97
CA TRP A 293 10.96 -18.76 -1.84
C TRP A 293 12.15 -19.72 -1.66
N TYR A 294 13.32 -19.39 -2.21
CA TYR A 294 14.52 -20.20 -2.03
C TYR A 294 14.89 -20.38 -0.55
N TRP A 295 14.67 -19.36 0.28
CA TRP A 295 15.02 -19.42 1.70
C TRP A 295 14.09 -20.32 2.52
N LEU A 296 12.93 -20.67 1.95
CA LEU A 296 11.99 -21.64 2.49
C LEU A 296 12.25 -23.06 1.94
N SER A 297 13.17 -23.22 0.99
CA SER A 297 13.43 -24.52 0.37
C SER A 297 13.97 -25.54 1.37
N GLY A 298 13.49 -26.78 1.26
CA GLY A 298 13.87 -27.88 2.14
C GLY A 298 13.10 -27.97 3.46
N LYS A 299 12.18 -27.03 3.74
CA LYS A 299 11.19 -27.14 4.81
C LYS A 299 9.96 -27.88 4.30
N ASP A 300 9.31 -28.64 5.18
CA ASP A 300 8.01 -29.20 4.86
C ASP A 300 6.88 -28.16 5.02
N VAL A 301 5.67 -28.51 4.61
CA VAL A 301 4.53 -27.59 4.64
C VAL A 301 4.18 -27.19 6.08
N ASN A 302 4.26 -28.11 7.04
CA ASN A 302 3.91 -27.83 8.43
C ASN A 302 4.93 -26.86 9.05
N ASP A 303 6.22 -27.04 8.76
CA ASP A 303 7.29 -26.12 9.20
C ASP A 303 7.05 -24.70 8.67
N ILE A 304 6.60 -24.58 7.42
CA ILE A 304 6.29 -23.28 6.81
C ILE A 304 5.06 -22.67 7.48
N GLU A 305 4.01 -23.46 7.72
CA GLU A 305 2.81 -22.99 8.42
C GLU A 305 3.10 -22.53 9.84
N ASP A 306 3.92 -23.26 10.58
CA ASP A 306 4.37 -22.87 11.92
C ASP A 306 5.12 -21.52 11.89
N ILE A 307 5.96 -21.30 10.88
CA ILE A 307 6.60 -20.00 10.64
C ILE A 307 5.54 -18.93 10.37
N LEU A 308 4.58 -19.19 9.50
CA LEU A 308 3.54 -18.23 9.11
C LEU A 308 2.65 -17.86 10.30
N PHE A 309 2.20 -18.85 11.08
CA PHE A 309 1.44 -18.63 12.31
C PHE A 309 2.23 -17.85 13.34
N TYR A 310 3.53 -18.14 13.46
CA TYR A 310 4.38 -17.37 14.33
C TYR A 310 4.47 -15.92 13.88
N LEU A 311 4.79 -15.68 12.60
CA LEU A 311 4.97 -14.34 12.03
C LEU A 311 3.67 -13.53 12.11
N SER A 312 2.51 -14.13 11.84
CA SER A 312 1.22 -13.44 11.91
C SER A 312 0.88 -12.95 13.32
N ARG A 313 1.23 -13.70 14.37
CA ARG A 313 0.97 -13.31 15.76
C ARG A 313 2.03 -12.36 16.33
N ASN A 314 3.30 -12.56 15.99
CA ASN A 314 4.40 -12.02 16.80
C ASN A 314 5.33 -11.06 16.06
N ASP A 315 5.25 -10.94 14.73
CA ASP A 315 6.14 -10.01 14.02
C ASP A 315 5.80 -8.57 14.38
N ARG A 316 6.83 -7.73 14.56
CA ARG A 316 6.63 -6.30 14.87
C ARG A 316 6.23 -5.49 13.64
N ASN A 317 6.41 -6.03 12.43
CA ASN A 317 6.01 -5.38 11.19
C ASN A 317 4.64 -5.90 10.72
N GLY A 318 3.62 -5.04 10.77
CA GLY A 318 2.27 -5.38 10.32
C GLY A 318 2.16 -5.82 8.86
N ALA A 319 3.09 -5.40 7.98
CA ALA A 319 3.16 -5.91 6.60
C ALA A 319 3.52 -7.40 6.58
N VAL A 320 4.53 -7.80 7.36
CA VAL A 320 4.95 -9.20 7.46
C VAL A 320 3.83 -10.05 8.03
N ARG A 321 3.18 -9.57 9.10
CA ARG A 321 2.06 -10.28 9.72
C ARG A 321 0.91 -10.52 8.73
N LYS A 322 0.52 -9.48 7.98
CA LYS A 322 -0.54 -9.55 6.95
C LYS A 322 -0.15 -10.46 5.79
N GLY A 323 1.08 -10.36 5.29
CA GLY A 323 1.54 -11.24 4.22
C GLY A 323 1.65 -12.69 4.67
N ALA A 324 1.98 -12.94 5.94
CA ALA A 324 1.93 -14.29 6.52
C ALA A 324 0.50 -14.84 6.56
N LEU A 325 -0.49 -14.05 6.98
CA LEU A 325 -1.91 -14.41 6.92
C LEU A 325 -2.39 -14.63 5.48
N ALA A 326 -1.96 -13.78 4.55
CA ALA A 326 -2.27 -13.93 3.13
C ALA A 326 -1.68 -15.22 2.56
N ALA A 327 -0.47 -15.62 2.97
CA ALA A 327 0.14 -16.89 2.59
C ALA A 327 -0.63 -18.09 3.17
N LEU A 328 -1.10 -17.99 4.42
CA LEU A 328 -1.93 -19.03 5.05
C LEU A 328 -3.25 -19.27 4.29
N ASN A 329 -3.84 -18.24 3.69
CA ASN A 329 -5.04 -18.43 2.84
C ASN A 329 -4.83 -19.41 1.67
N TYR A 330 -3.59 -19.59 1.21
CA TYR A 330 -3.26 -20.53 0.13
C TYR A 330 -2.90 -21.94 0.63
N SER A 331 -2.68 -22.12 1.94
CA SER A 331 -2.24 -23.39 2.51
C SER A 331 -3.38 -24.41 2.72
N ASN A 332 -4.65 -23.99 2.62
CA ASN A 332 -5.82 -24.78 3.02
C ASN A 332 -5.76 -25.32 4.46
N THR A 333 -4.88 -24.76 5.29
CA THR A 333 -4.70 -25.20 6.67
C THR A 333 -5.65 -24.48 7.59
N THR A 334 -6.29 -25.26 8.46
CA THR A 334 -7.17 -24.74 9.51
C THR A 334 -6.32 -24.27 10.69
N PRO A 335 -6.31 -22.96 11.00
CA PRO A 335 -5.54 -22.45 12.11
C PRO A 335 -6.07 -22.98 13.45
N PRO A 336 -5.20 -23.20 14.46
CA PRO A 336 -5.64 -23.47 15.82
C PRO A 336 -6.56 -22.37 16.36
N LEU A 337 -7.60 -22.75 17.12
CA LEU A 337 -8.58 -21.80 17.67
C LEU A 337 -7.93 -20.72 18.54
N GLU A 338 -6.93 -21.07 19.35
CA GLU A 338 -6.17 -20.12 20.18
C GLU A 338 -5.47 -19.06 19.32
N ILE A 339 -4.85 -19.48 18.22
CA ILE A 339 -4.18 -18.58 17.29
C ILE A 339 -5.19 -17.64 16.63
N MET A 340 -6.36 -18.15 16.23
CA MET A 340 -7.41 -17.31 15.65
C MET A 340 -7.98 -16.32 16.66
N SER A 341 -8.17 -16.74 17.91
CA SER A 341 -8.65 -15.85 18.97
C SER A 341 -7.71 -14.65 19.13
N ASP A 342 -6.41 -14.92 19.26
CA ASP A 342 -5.39 -13.87 19.41
C ASP A 342 -5.38 -12.89 18.23
N LEU A 343 -5.51 -13.40 16.99
CA LEU A 343 -5.49 -12.58 15.79
C LEU A 343 -6.74 -11.72 15.62
N LEU A 344 -7.89 -12.14 16.15
CA LEU A 344 -9.14 -11.39 16.11
C LEU A 344 -9.25 -10.35 17.23
N GLU A 345 -8.45 -10.48 18.28
CA GLU A 345 -8.31 -9.51 19.38
C GLU A 345 -7.13 -8.55 19.20
N ASP A 346 -6.53 -8.52 18.01
CA ASP A 346 -5.33 -7.74 17.74
C ASP A 346 -5.57 -6.23 17.74
N ASP A 347 -4.60 -5.44 18.20
CA ASP A 347 -4.69 -3.98 18.20
C ASP A 347 -4.63 -3.36 16.78
N ASP A 348 -4.14 -4.09 15.77
CA ASP A 348 -4.14 -3.65 14.36
C ASP A 348 -5.42 -4.14 13.65
N ASP A 349 -6.35 -3.22 13.39
CA ASP A 349 -7.61 -3.48 12.66
C ASP A 349 -7.43 -4.32 11.39
N ASP A 350 -6.31 -4.06 10.72
CA ASP A 350 -5.95 -4.50 9.40
C ASP A 350 -5.44 -5.97 9.47
N ILE A 351 -5.01 -6.41 10.67
CA ILE A 351 -4.74 -7.82 11.03
C ILE A 351 -6.04 -8.56 11.34
N ILE A 352 -6.94 -7.95 12.12
CA ILE A 352 -8.26 -8.54 12.41
C ILE A 352 -8.98 -8.85 11.09
N ILE A 353 -8.98 -7.92 10.13
CA ILE A 353 -9.59 -8.12 8.81
C ILE A 353 -8.93 -9.27 8.03
N ALA A 354 -7.61 -9.39 8.11
CA ALA A 354 -6.88 -10.49 7.47
C ALA A 354 -7.21 -11.84 8.13
N ALA A 355 -7.39 -11.88 9.46
CA ALA A 355 -7.81 -13.07 10.20
C ALA A 355 -9.26 -13.48 9.86
N ILE A 356 -10.19 -12.52 9.74
CA ILE A 356 -11.55 -12.80 9.26
C ILE A 356 -11.51 -13.37 7.83
N SER A 357 -10.63 -12.84 6.98
CA SER A 357 -10.44 -13.36 5.62
C SER A 357 -9.96 -14.81 5.64
N LEU A 358 -9.05 -15.17 6.54
CA LEU A 358 -8.59 -16.56 6.72
C LEU A 358 -9.73 -17.48 7.14
N ILE A 359 -10.60 -17.05 8.07
CA ILE A 359 -11.82 -17.80 8.44
C ILE A 359 -12.70 -18.04 7.21
N LYS A 360 -12.89 -17.01 6.38
CA LYS A 360 -13.69 -17.12 5.15
C LYS A 360 -13.14 -18.19 4.20
N TYR A 361 -11.82 -18.32 4.09
CA TYR A 361 -11.18 -19.34 3.24
C TYR A 361 -11.24 -20.74 3.87
N CYS A 362 -11.01 -20.87 5.19
CA CYS A 362 -11.05 -22.17 5.86
C CYS A 362 -12.46 -22.79 5.91
N GLN A 363 -13.50 -21.96 6.00
CA GLN A 363 -14.89 -22.39 6.01
C GLN A 363 -15.25 -23.39 7.14
N GLU A 364 -14.59 -23.29 8.29
CA GLU A 364 -14.80 -24.20 9.42
C GLU A 364 -15.87 -23.68 10.40
N LYS A 365 -16.85 -24.53 10.75
CA LYS A 365 -17.97 -24.16 11.63
C LYS A 365 -17.51 -23.64 12.99
N THR A 366 -16.39 -24.13 13.49
CA THR A 366 -15.84 -23.76 14.81
C THR A 366 -15.51 -22.27 14.93
N PHE A 367 -15.29 -21.58 13.82
CA PHE A 367 -14.95 -20.14 13.83
C PHE A 367 -16.17 -19.21 13.90
N LEU A 368 -17.41 -19.72 13.78
CA LEU A 368 -18.62 -18.89 13.93
C LEU A 368 -18.64 -18.17 15.28
N ALA A 369 -18.35 -18.90 16.36
CA ALA A 369 -18.34 -18.35 17.71
C ALA A 369 -17.27 -17.25 17.91
N LEU A 370 -16.16 -17.30 17.15
CA LEU A 370 -15.12 -16.27 17.22
C LEU A 370 -15.49 -14.99 16.47
N LEU A 371 -16.41 -15.07 15.50
CA LEU A 371 -16.89 -13.91 14.74
C LEU A 371 -18.01 -13.15 15.47
N GLU A 372 -18.75 -13.80 16.37
CA GLU A 372 -19.88 -13.19 17.09
C GLU A 372 -19.53 -11.87 17.80
N PRO A 373 -18.42 -11.76 18.56
CA PRO A 373 -18.06 -10.51 19.23
C PRO A 373 -17.78 -9.36 18.24
N LEU A 374 -17.30 -9.69 17.04
CA LEU A 374 -16.92 -8.72 16.02
C LEU A 374 -18.13 -8.14 15.27
N LEU A 375 -19.31 -8.76 15.38
CA LEU A 375 -20.55 -8.25 14.77
C LEU A 375 -20.96 -6.89 15.36
N THR A 376 -20.50 -6.57 16.57
CA THR A 376 -20.76 -5.30 17.27
C THR A 376 -19.49 -4.47 17.51
N HIS A 377 -18.40 -4.78 16.81
CA HIS A 377 -17.12 -4.08 16.94
C HIS A 377 -17.23 -2.56 16.75
N GLU A 378 -16.40 -1.75 17.41
CA GLU A 378 -16.46 -0.29 17.26
C GLU A 378 -16.11 0.17 15.84
N ASN A 379 -15.10 -0.48 15.23
CA ASN A 379 -14.70 -0.25 13.86
C ASN A 379 -15.74 -0.79 12.86
N GLU A 380 -16.35 0.10 12.08
CA GLU A 380 -17.36 -0.22 11.08
C GLU A 380 -16.87 -1.21 10.01
N ASN A 381 -15.61 -1.10 9.58
CA ASN A 381 -15.08 -2.00 8.56
C ASN A 381 -14.97 -3.43 9.08
N ILE A 382 -14.46 -3.60 10.31
CA ILE A 382 -14.39 -4.91 10.98
C ILE A 382 -15.79 -5.51 11.13
N ARG A 383 -16.77 -4.73 11.63
CA ARG A 383 -18.15 -5.22 11.74
C ARG A 383 -18.71 -5.70 10.41
N ASN A 384 -18.52 -4.92 9.35
CA ASN A 384 -19.09 -5.22 8.04
C ASN A 384 -18.45 -6.49 7.44
N VAL A 385 -17.13 -6.64 7.57
CA VAL A 385 -16.40 -7.82 7.09
C VAL A 385 -16.72 -9.06 7.93
N ALA A 386 -16.81 -8.91 9.26
CA ALA A 386 -17.22 -9.98 10.17
C ALA A 386 -18.64 -10.44 9.90
N MET A 387 -19.61 -9.52 9.77
CA MET A 387 -21.01 -9.84 9.46
C MET A 387 -21.14 -10.57 8.13
N ALA A 388 -20.46 -10.09 7.08
CA ALA A 388 -20.49 -10.75 5.79
C ALA A 388 -19.90 -12.17 5.87
N THR A 389 -18.76 -12.33 6.54
CA THR A 389 -18.11 -13.63 6.71
C THR A 389 -18.94 -14.58 7.59
N TYR A 390 -19.58 -14.06 8.62
CA TYR A 390 -20.46 -14.83 9.50
C TYR A 390 -21.68 -15.35 8.74
N ILE A 391 -22.35 -14.50 7.96
CA ILE A 391 -23.48 -14.90 7.11
C ILE A 391 -23.03 -15.96 6.10
N ASP A 392 -21.91 -15.73 5.40
CA ASP A 392 -21.35 -16.66 4.41
C ASP A 392 -21.07 -18.04 5.05
N LEU A 393 -20.39 -18.04 6.19
CA LEU A 393 -20.03 -19.27 6.91
C LEU A 393 -21.27 -19.96 7.47
N LEU A 394 -22.21 -19.21 8.07
CA LEU A 394 -23.46 -19.75 8.59
C LEU A 394 -24.32 -20.32 7.46
N TYR A 395 -24.25 -19.76 6.25
CA TYR A 395 -25.00 -20.26 5.10
C TYR A 395 -24.55 -21.67 4.68
N LEU A 396 -23.27 -22.01 4.86
CA LEU A 396 -22.73 -23.35 4.59
C LEU A 396 -23.29 -24.42 5.55
N PHE A 397 -23.60 -24.05 6.79
CA PHE A 397 -23.96 -25.00 7.85
C PHE A 397 -25.44 -24.94 8.25
N GLU A 398 -26.05 -23.75 8.22
CA GLU A 398 -27.41 -23.43 8.69
C GLU A 398 -28.08 -22.39 7.76
N PRO A 399 -28.37 -22.76 6.49
CA PRO A 399 -28.77 -21.82 5.44
C PRO A 399 -30.05 -21.04 5.71
N GLU A 400 -31.05 -21.65 6.36
CA GLU A 400 -32.28 -20.91 6.71
C GLU A 400 -32.01 -19.81 7.74
N GLN A 401 -31.21 -20.10 8.77
CA GLN A 401 -30.86 -19.10 9.79
C GLN A 401 -30.00 -17.99 9.20
N SER A 402 -29.03 -18.35 8.36
CA SER A 402 -28.23 -17.35 7.64
C SER A 402 -29.10 -16.45 6.77
N PHE A 403 -30.08 -17.01 6.04
CA PHE A 403 -30.96 -16.21 5.19
C PHE A 403 -31.92 -15.32 6.00
N ILE A 404 -32.40 -15.78 7.16
CA ILE A 404 -33.16 -14.93 8.11
C ILE A 404 -32.30 -13.75 8.56
N LEU A 405 -31.07 -14.02 9.00
CA LEU A 405 -30.14 -12.99 9.45
C LEU A 405 -29.81 -12.00 8.32
N LEU A 406 -29.60 -12.50 7.10
CA LEU A 406 -29.39 -11.69 5.91
C LEU A 406 -30.58 -10.76 5.65
N LYS A 407 -31.82 -11.28 5.74
CA LYS A 407 -33.03 -10.49 5.57
C LYS A 407 -33.07 -9.32 6.57
N GLU A 408 -32.84 -9.62 7.85
CA GLU A 408 -32.88 -8.66 8.95
C GLU A 408 -31.77 -7.59 8.87
N LYS A 409 -30.56 -7.99 8.44
CA LYS A 409 -29.36 -7.14 8.42
C LYS A 409 -29.03 -6.52 7.07
N SER A 410 -29.91 -6.68 6.09
CA SER A 410 -29.72 -6.26 4.69
C SER A 410 -29.52 -4.75 4.48
N THR A 411 -29.92 -3.91 5.43
CA THR A 411 -29.70 -2.46 5.40
C THR A 411 -28.32 -2.05 5.92
N GLU A 412 -27.70 -2.86 6.78
CA GLU A 412 -26.44 -2.53 7.48
C GLU A 412 -25.21 -2.83 6.63
N VAL A 413 -25.27 -3.81 5.73
CA VAL A 413 -24.11 -4.26 4.95
C VAL A 413 -24.41 -4.12 3.46
N THR A 414 -24.11 -2.95 2.91
CA THR A 414 -24.60 -2.62 1.56
C THR A 414 -23.75 -3.27 0.46
N ASN A 415 -22.44 -3.54 0.66
CA ASN A 415 -21.49 -3.73 -0.45
C ASN A 415 -20.81 -5.12 -0.59
N VAL A 416 -21.05 -6.11 0.27
CA VAL A 416 -20.25 -7.36 0.28
C VAL A 416 -20.92 -8.56 -0.41
N TYR A 417 -22.23 -8.49 -0.69
CA TYR A 417 -23.04 -9.72 -0.84
C TYR A 417 -23.19 -10.33 -2.25
N LYS A 418 -22.56 -9.79 -3.29
CA LYS A 418 -22.79 -10.30 -4.65
C LYS A 418 -22.10 -11.66 -4.91
N ALA A 419 -20.88 -11.87 -4.42
CA ALA A 419 -20.07 -13.02 -4.82
C ALA A 419 -20.44 -14.35 -4.10
N SER A 420 -20.80 -14.28 -2.82
CA SER A 420 -21.03 -15.48 -1.99
C SER A 420 -22.39 -16.12 -2.27
N LEU A 421 -23.42 -15.33 -2.52
CA LEU A 421 -24.78 -15.82 -2.79
C LEU A 421 -24.96 -16.36 -4.23
N GLU A 422 -24.14 -15.89 -5.18
CA GLU A 422 -24.17 -16.36 -6.58
C GLU A 422 -23.51 -17.75 -6.77
N SER A 423 -22.70 -18.20 -5.81
CA SER A 423 -21.84 -19.40 -5.95
C SER A 423 -22.29 -20.62 -5.16
N LEU A 424 -23.28 -20.50 -4.27
CA LEU A 424 -23.68 -21.57 -3.36
C LEU A 424 -25.02 -22.20 -3.78
N ASP A 425 -24.99 -23.47 -4.22
CA ASP A 425 -26.17 -24.31 -4.51
C ASP A 425 -26.77 -24.88 -3.22
N ILE A 426 -27.22 -23.98 -2.33
CA ILE A 426 -27.74 -24.36 -1.01
C ILE A 426 -29.22 -23.96 -0.90
N LYS A 427 -30.06 -24.93 -0.52
CA LYS A 427 -31.52 -24.82 -0.61
C LYS A 427 -32.12 -24.16 0.63
N VAL A 428 -32.63 -22.95 0.45
CA VAL A 428 -33.51 -22.25 1.39
C VAL A 428 -34.97 -22.55 1.05
N SER A 429 -35.86 -22.60 2.05
CA SER A 429 -37.29 -22.82 1.80
C SER A 429 -37.91 -21.71 0.94
N VAL A 430 -38.79 -22.12 0.02
CA VAL A 430 -39.47 -21.20 -0.93
C VAL A 430 -40.25 -20.13 -0.19
N ASP A 431 -40.93 -20.48 0.90
CA ASP A 431 -41.71 -19.53 1.71
C ASP A 431 -40.82 -18.41 2.26
N LEU A 432 -39.61 -18.73 2.71
CA LEU A 432 -38.68 -17.75 3.25
C LEU A 432 -38.14 -16.82 2.15
N ILE A 433 -37.82 -17.37 0.96
CA ILE A 433 -37.39 -16.59 -0.21
C ILE A 433 -38.51 -15.64 -0.67
N VAL A 434 -39.75 -16.14 -0.73
CA VAL A 434 -40.93 -15.33 -1.06
C VAL A 434 -41.13 -14.21 -0.04
N SER A 435 -40.97 -14.49 1.26
CA SER A 435 -41.06 -13.44 2.30
C SER A 435 -40.05 -12.31 2.07
N ALA A 436 -38.82 -12.65 1.66
CA ALA A 436 -37.77 -11.67 1.44
C ALA A 436 -38.09 -10.71 0.29
N ILE A 437 -38.81 -11.13 -0.75
CA ILE A 437 -39.25 -10.26 -1.86
C ILE A 437 -40.09 -9.08 -1.38
N PHE A 438 -40.85 -9.26 -0.30
CA PHE A 438 -41.74 -8.22 0.23
C PHE A 438 -41.10 -7.43 1.37
N GLU A 439 -40.27 -8.08 2.19
CA GLU A 439 -39.84 -7.56 3.49
C GLU A 439 -38.38 -7.06 3.51
N ALA A 440 -37.53 -7.49 2.58
CA ALA A 440 -36.10 -7.23 2.63
C ALA A 440 -35.67 -5.92 1.91
N ALA A 441 -34.43 -5.49 2.13
CA ALA A 441 -33.84 -4.38 1.37
C ALA A 441 -33.77 -4.72 -0.15
N PRO A 442 -33.74 -3.70 -1.04
CA PRO A 442 -33.81 -3.88 -2.50
C PRO A 442 -32.87 -4.98 -3.07
N ARG A 443 -31.62 -5.06 -2.58
CA ARG A 443 -30.64 -6.05 -3.09
C ARG A 443 -30.98 -7.49 -2.71
N VAL A 444 -31.51 -7.73 -1.51
CA VAL A 444 -31.93 -9.08 -1.08
C VAL A 444 -33.21 -9.49 -1.83
N ARG A 445 -34.09 -8.53 -2.15
CA ARG A 445 -35.26 -8.77 -3.01
C ARG A 445 -34.87 -9.20 -4.42
N GLU A 446 -33.87 -8.54 -5.00
CA GLU A 446 -33.34 -8.89 -6.33
C GLU A 446 -32.76 -10.31 -6.34
N TYR A 447 -31.94 -10.66 -5.34
CA TYR A 447 -31.42 -12.02 -5.19
C TYR A 447 -32.52 -13.07 -5.02
N ALA A 448 -33.51 -12.80 -4.16
CA ALA A 448 -34.63 -13.71 -3.93
C ALA A 448 -35.44 -13.96 -5.22
N ALA A 449 -35.69 -12.92 -6.01
CA ALA A 449 -36.36 -13.03 -7.31
C ALA A 449 -35.52 -13.84 -8.32
N ASP A 450 -34.21 -13.59 -8.38
CA ASP A 450 -33.29 -14.34 -9.25
C ASP A 450 -33.20 -15.81 -8.87
N TYR A 451 -33.16 -16.12 -7.57
CA TYR A 451 -33.13 -17.49 -7.08
C TYR A 451 -34.39 -18.26 -7.49
N LEU A 452 -35.58 -17.69 -7.28
CA LEU A 452 -36.86 -18.30 -7.70
C LEU A 452 -36.99 -18.48 -9.22
N ASN A 453 -36.30 -17.67 -10.02
CA ASN A 453 -36.28 -17.85 -11.48
C ASN A 453 -35.34 -18.98 -11.93
N ARG A 454 -34.37 -19.37 -11.09
CA ARG A 454 -33.36 -20.42 -11.40
C ARG A 454 -33.76 -21.80 -10.90
N THR A 455 -34.53 -21.88 -9.81
CA THR A 455 -35.11 -23.12 -9.25
C THR A 455 -36.48 -23.43 -9.82
#